data_AF-A0A399Z8M3-F1
#
_entry.id   AF-A0A399Z8M3-F1
#
_cell.length_a   1.000
_cell.length_b   1.000
_cell.length_c   1.000
_cell.angle_alpha   90.00
_cell.angle_beta   90.00
_cell.angle_gamma   90.00
#
_symmetry.space_group_name_H-M   'P 1'
#
loop_
_entity.id
_entity.type
_entity.pdbx_description
1 polymer ?
#
loop_
_entity_poly.entity_id
_entity_poly.type
_entity_poly.pdbx_seq_one_letter_code
_entity_poly.pdbx_strand_id
1 'polypeptide(L)'
;KDASRRLVEFINALPNGEIVAGAAIDDASQALTPEAFAALQTLGVAGDVRAQFRAGHAFIGRKGLAPGQAVEDLSARIPANVAIGKNVNADRVSFALSPFAVQAK
;
A
#
# COMPACT_ATOMS: atom_id res chain seq x y z
N LYS A 1 -9.08 -7.06 17.54
CA LYS A 1 -9.54 -5.68 17.85
C LYS A 1 -8.38 -4.78 18.31
N ASP A 2 -7.52 -5.22 19.22
CA ASP A 2 -6.34 -4.43 19.61
C ASP A 2 -5.37 -4.11 18.46
N ALA A 3 -5.17 -5.04 17.52
CA ALA A 3 -4.31 -4.82 16.36
C ALA A 3 -4.81 -3.67 15.46
N SER A 4 -6.12 -3.56 15.24
CA SER A 4 -6.72 -2.47 14.46
C SER A 4 -6.58 -1.12 15.16
N ARG A 5 -6.73 -1.08 16.50
CA ARG A 5 -6.43 0.13 17.27
C ARG A 5 -4.97 0.55 17.10
N ARG A 6 -4.02 -0.39 17.24
CA ARG A 6 -2.59 -0.11 17.04
C ARG A 6 -2.28 0.35 15.62
N LEU A 7 -2.98 -0.17 14.62
CA LEU A 7 -2.86 0.29 13.23
C LEU A 7 -3.32 1.74 13.08
N VAL A 8 -4.45 2.12 13.69
CA VAL A 8 -4.93 3.51 13.72
C VAL A 8 -3.90 4.42 14.40
N GLU A 9 -3.41 4.04 15.57
CA GLU A 9 -2.39 4.79 16.32
C GLU A 9 -1.12 4.98 15.51
N PHE A 10 -0.62 3.91 14.87
CA PHE A 10 0.52 3.95 13.96
C PHE A 10 0.30 4.95 12.83
N ILE A 11 -0.80 4.83 12.08
CA ILE A 11 -1.08 5.69 10.92
C ILE A 11 -1.28 7.16 11.34
N ASN A 12 -1.85 7.42 12.50
CA ASN A 12 -2.08 8.78 12.99
C ASN A 12 -0.80 9.45 13.48
N ALA A 13 0.19 8.69 13.93
CA ALA A 13 1.48 9.20 14.33
C ALA A 13 2.39 9.58 13.15
N LEU A 14 2.06 9.16 11.92
CA LEU A 14 2.88 9.44 10.74
C LEU A 14 2.79 10.92 10.33
N PRO A 15 3.93 11.57 10.02
CA PRO A 15 3.92 12.91 9.45
C PRO A 15 3.30 12.90 8.03
N ASN A 16 2.72 14.03 7.62
CA ASN A 16 2.25 14.19 6.24
C ASN A 16 3.42 14.02 5.26
N GLY A 17 3.17 13.30 4.16
CA GLY A 17 4.20 12.99 3.16
C GLY A 17 4.96 11.69 3.40
N GLU A 18 4.79 11.03 4.55
CA GLU A 18 5.41 9.73 4.84
C GLU A 18 4.89 8.64 3.89
N ILE A 19 5.81 7.87 3.29
CA ILE A 19 5.47 6.75 2.39
C ILE A 19 5.24 5.50 3.21
N VAL A 20 4.15 4.78 2.94
CA VAL A 20 3.76 3.57 3.67
C VAL A 20 3.45 2.46 2.69
N ALA A 21 4.07 1.31 2.89
CA ALA A 21 3.70 0.07 2.20
C ALA A 21 2.93 -0.85 3.15
N GLY A 22 1.91 -1.54 2.63
CA GLY A 22 1.13 -2.49 3.39
C GLY A 22 0.64 -3.64 2.53
N ALA A 23 0.46 -4.81 3.16
CA ALA A 23 -0.14 -5.98 2.53
C ALA A 23 -0.95 -6.78 3.55
N ALA A 24 -2.05 -7.37 3.10
CA ALA A 24 -2.79 -8.37 3.85
C ALA A 24 -2.11 -9.74 3.71
N ILE A 25 -1.91 -10.44 4.83
CA ILE A 25 -1.32 -11.79 4.88
C ILE A 25 -2.35 -12.74 5.47
N ASP A 26 -2.64 -13.82 4.75
CA ASP A 26 -3.71 -14.80 5.03
C ASP A 26 -5.11 -14.17 5.07
N ASP A 27 -5.47 -13.45 6.14
CA ASP A 27 -6.77 -12.77 6.25
C ASP A 27 -6.70 -11.49 7.09
N ALA A 28 -7.30 -10.42 6.58
CA ALA A 28 -7.58 -9.20 7.33
C ALA A 28 -9.09 -8.91 7.45
N SER A 29 -9.94 -9.69 6.78
CA SER A 29 -11.35 -9.37 6.53
C SER A 29 -12.21 -9.31 7.77
N GLN A 30 -11.89 -10.12 8.79
CA GLN A 30 -12.64 -10.21 10.05
C GLN A 30 -12.12 -9.25 11.13
N ALA A 31 -10.83 -8.92 11.08
CA ALA A 31 -10.17 -8.16 12.13
C ALA A 31 -10.15 -6.65 11.85
N LEU A 32 -10.11 -6.24 10.57
CA LEU A 32 -10.02 -4.83 10.18
C LEU A 32 -11.30 -4.07 10.56
N THR A 33 -11.19 -3.11 11.47
CA THR A 33 -12.33 -2.30 11.90
C THR A 33 -12.58 -1.12 10.95
N PRO A 34 -13.79 -0.54 10.95
CA PRO A 34 -14.08 0.66 10.17
C PRO A 34 -13.14 1.83 10.41
N GLU A 35 -12.69 2.04 11.65
CA GLU A 35 -11.78 3.12 12.02
C GLU A 35 -10.38 2.87 11.46
N ALA A 36 -9.92 1.62 11.49
CA ALA A 36 -8.65 1.24 10.88
C ALA A 36 -8.69 1.37 9.35
N PHE A 37 -9.80 1.03 8.72
CA PHE A 37 -9.99 1.28 7.29
C PHE A 37 -10.00 2.78 6.96
N ALA A 38 -10.69 3.60 7.75
CA ALA A 38 -10.67 5.05 7.61
C ALA A 38 -9.26 5.63 7.81
N ALA A 39 -8.43 5.05 8.68
CA ALA A 39 -7.03 5.45 8.80
C ALA A 39 -6.23 5.10 7.52
N LEU A 40 -6.40 3.90 6.97
CA LEU A 40 -5.77 3.50 5.70
C LEU A 40 -6.17 4.41 4.54
N GLN A 41 -7.41 4.90 4.52
CA GLN A 41 -7.88 5.89 3.54
C GLN A 41 -7.06 7.18 3.55
N THR A 42 -6.49 7.58 4.69
CA THR A 42 -5.57 8.75 4.78
C THR A 42 -4.20 8.52 4.14
N LEU A 43 -3.90 7.28 3.74
CA LEU A 43 -2.72 6.90 2.96
C LEU A 43 -3.03 6.79 1.46
N GLY A 44 -4.29 7.01 1.07
CA GLY A 44 -4.77 6.90 -0.30
C GLY A 44 -5.33 5.52 -0.68
N VAL A 45 -5.46 4.59 0.27
CA VAL A 45 -6.08 3.27 0.07
C VAL A 45 -7.58 3.42 -0.18
N ALA A 46 -8.13 2.75 -1.20
CA ALA A 46 -9.56 2.70 -1.47
C ALA A 46 -10.17 1.30 -1.31
N GLY A 47 -9.37 0.25 -1.46
CA GLY A 47 -9.80 -1.14 -1.41
C GLY A 47 -10.18 -1.60 0.00
N ASP A 48 -11.43 -2.00 0.18
CA ASP A 48 -11.96 -2.47 1.44
C ASP A 48 -12.00 -4.00 1.52
N VAL A 49 -11.05 -4.60 2.23
CA VAL A 49 -10.98 -6.06 2.43
C VAL A 49 -11.95 -6.60 3.47
N ARG A 50 -12.69 -5.75 4.19
CA ARG A 50 -13.62 -6.21 5.24
C ARG A 50 -14.69 -7.10 4.63
N ALA A 51 -15.04 -8.17 5.34
CA ALA A 51 -15.96 -9.20 4.88
C ALA A 51 -15.57 -9.94 3.58
N GLN A 52 -14.35 -9.74 3.06
CA GLN A 52 -13.81 -10.47 1.91
C GLN A 52 -12.74 -11.46 2.37
N PHE A 53 -13.16 -12.66 2.79
CA PHE A 53 -12.25 -13.66 3.35
C PHE A 53 -11.10 -14.00 2.41
N ARG A 54 -9.86 -13.82 2.90
CA ARG A 54 -8.62 -14.06 2.15
C ARG A 54 -8.48 -13.31 0.83
N ALA A 55 -9.14 -12.14 0.70
CA ALA A 55 -8.86 -11.26 -0.42
C ALA A 55 -7.39 -10.80 -0.36
N GLY A 56 -6.73 -10.81 -1.52
CA GLY A 56 -5.40 -10.24 -1.66
C GLY A 56 -5.49 -8.73 -1.65
N HIS A 57 -4.65 -8.09 -0.84
CA HIS A 57 -4.55 -6.63 -0.82
C HIS A 57 -3.11 -6.20 -0.58
N ALA A 58 -2.60 -5.33 -1.45
CA ALA A 58 -1.29 -4.71 -1.29
C ALA A 58 -1.36 -3.26 -1.76
N PHE A 59 -0.65 -2.36 -1.08
CA PHE A 59 -0.61 -0.95 -1.45
C PHE A 59 0.72 -0.29 -1.10
N ILE A 60 1.06 0.76 -1.86
CA ILE A 60 2.06 1.76 -1.52
C ILE A 60 1.36 3.11 -1.57
N GLY A 61 1.18 3.70 -0.38
CA GLY A 61 0.47 4.95 -0.17
C GLY A 61 1.39 6.01 0.44
N ARG A 62 0.80 7.17 0.69
CA ARG A 62 1.48 8.29 1.35
C ARG A 62 0.52 9.03 2.26
N LYS A 63 0.94 9.38 3.47
CA LYS A 63 0.11 10.12 4.42
C LYS A 63 -0.33 11.46 3.82
N GLY A 64 -1.64 11.72 3.85
CA GLY A 64 -2.27 12.91 3.30
C GLY A 64 -2.81 12.74 1.87
N LEU A 65 -2.75 11.54 1.30
CA LEU A 65 -3.44 11.22 0.04
C LEU A 65 -4.94 11.01 0.26
N ALA A 66 -5.72 11.38 -0.75
CA ALA A 66 -7.14 11.03 -0.83
C ALA A 66 -7.31 9.56 -1.26
N PRO A 67 -8.39 8.88 -0.84
CA PRO A 67 -8.67 7.50 -1.25
C PRO A 67 -8.61 7.32 -2.77
N GLY A 68 -7.95 6.26 -3.22
CA GLY A 68 -7.76 5.95 -4.64
C GLY A 68 -6.51 6.57 -5.28
N GLN A 69 -5.68 7.26 -4.50
CA GLN A 69 -4.42 7.83 -4.97
C GLN A 69 -3.18 6.99 -4.62
N ALA A 70 -3.33 5.94 -3.81
CA ALA A 70 -2.25 4.97 -3.58
C ALA A 70 -2.04 4.08 -4.81
N VAL A 71 -0.83 3.54 -4.97
CA VAL A 71 -0.63 2.39 -5.86
C VAL A 71 -1.19 1.18 -5.13
N GLU A 72 -2.25 0.58 -5.64
CA GLU A 72 -3.05 -0.42 -4.91
C GLU A 72 -3.46 -1.57 -5.82
N ASP A 73 -3.42 -2.78 -5.28
CA ASP A 73 -3.97 -3.99 -5.89
C ASP A 73 -4.88 -4.67 -4.87
N LEU A 74 -6.17 -4.81 -5.21
CA LEU A 74 -7.17 -5.54 -4.46
C LEU A 74 -7.72 -6.63 -5.38
N SER A 75 -7.57 -7.89 -4.98
CA SER A 75 -7.90 -9.02 -5.84
C SER A 75 -8.55 -10.17 -5.06
N ALA A 76 -9.44 -10.90 -5.74
CA ALA A 76 -9.99 -12.15 -5.23
C ALA A 76 -8.99 -13.34 -5.33
N ARG A 77 -7.79 -13.11 -5.89
CA ARG A 77 -6.76 -14.12 -6.12
C ARG A 77 -5.44 -13.67 -5.49
N ILE A 78 -5.04 -14.33 -4.42
CA ILE A 78 -3.76 -14.08 -3.75
C ILE A 78 -2.55 -14.63 -4.56
N PRO A 79 -1.37 -13.97 -4.55
CA PRO A 79 -1.07 -12.73 -3.83
C PRO A 79 -1.40 -11.46 -4.64
N ALA A 80 -1.84 -10.41 -3.94
CA ALA A 80 -1.86 -9.06 -4.50
C ALA A 80 -0.44 -8.46 -4.48
N ASN A 81 -0.09 -7.69 -5.50
CA ASN A 81 1.26 -7.12 -5.63
C ASN A 81 1.22 -5.69 -6.14
N VAL A 82 2.05 -4.83 -5.57
CA VAL A 82 2.26 -3.45 -6.02
C VAL A 82 3.75 -3.12 -6.02
N ALA A 83 4.15 -2.19 -6.87
CA ALA A 83 5.51 -1.66 -6.90
C ALA A 83 5.51 -0.22 -7.40
N ILE A 84 6.51 0.55 -6.97
CA ILE A 84 6.87 1.82 -7.60
C ILE A 84 8.09 1.57 -8.48
N GLY A 85 8.03 1.97 -9.75
CA GLY A 85 9.09 1.70 -10.72
C GLY A 85 8.99 0.30 -11.35
N LYS A 86 10.13 -0.30 -11.71
CA LYS A 86 10.16 -1.65 -12.31
C LYS A 86 9.94 -2.71 -11.23
N ASN A 87 8.79 -3.39 -11.29
CA ASN A 87 8.47 -4.56 -10.48
C ASN A 87 9.28 -5.78 -10.98
N VAL A 88 10.55 -5.88 -10.59
CA VAL A 88 11.40 -7.02 -10.95
C VAL A 88 11.16 -8.18 -9.97
N ASN A 89 10.52 -9.25 -10.45
CA ASN A 89 10.17 -10.42 -9.63
C ASN A 89 11.09 -11.63 -9.84
N ALA A 90 12.26 -11.42 -10.45
CA ALA A 90 13.32 -12.42 -10.61
C ALA A 90 14.62 -11.85 -10.04
N ASP A 91 15.63 -12.70 -9.81
CA ASP A 91 17.00 -12.36 -9.36
C ASP A 91 17.79 -11.43 -10.33
N ARG A 92 17.07 -10.67 -11.16
CA ARG A 92 17.58 -9.84 -12.24
C ARG A 92 17.12 -8.41 -11.99
N VAL A 93 18.06 -7.57 -11.56
CA VAL A 93 17.87 -6.12 -11.54
C VAL A 93 17.82 -5.64 -12.99
N SER A 94 16.78 -4.87 -13.33
CA SER A 94 16.73 -4.14 -14.59
C SER A 94 16.35 -2.70 -14.32
N PHE A 95 17.11 -1.75 -14.85
CA PHE A 95 16.75 -0.33 -14.86
C PHE A 95 16.37 0.09 -16.29
N ALA A 96 15.71 1.24 -16.42
CA ALA A 96 15.53 1.91 -17.69
C ALA A 96 16.12 3.31 -17.52
N LEU A 97 16.92 3.74 -18.50
CA LEU A 97 17.57 5.04 -18.48
C LEU A 97 16.96 5.86 -19.62
N SER A 98 16.34 6.98 -19.28
CA SER A 98 15.88 7.95 -20.26
C SER A 98 17.08 8.72 -20.84
N PRO A 99 17.01 9.25 -22.08
CA PRO A 99 18.06 10.11 -22.60
C PRO A 99 18.31 11.30 -21.68
N PHE A 100 19.58 11.60 -21.39
CA PHE A 100 19.98 12.75 -20.60
C PHE A 100 21.17 13.44 -21.29
N ALA A 101 21.30 14.75 -21.09
CA ALA A 101 22.42 15.52 -21.62
C ALA A 101 23.67 15.31 -20.75
N VAL A 102 24.82 15.05 -21.39
CA VAL A 102 26.12 14.96 -20.73
C VAL A 102 26.78 16.34 -20.78
N GLN A 103 27.15 16.90 -19.63
CA GLN A 103 28.03 18.07 -19.57
C GLN A 103 29.47 17.60 -19.37
N ALA A 104 30.32 17.85 -20.38
CA ALA A 104 31.77 17.75 -20.21
C ALA A 104 32.27 19.00 -19.46
N LYS A 105 33.15 18.79 -18.49
CA LYS A 105 33.82 19.85 -17.75
C LYS A 105 35.04 20.37 -18.50
#